data_AF-A0AAD7VXL8-F1
#
_entry.id   AF-A0AAD7VXL8-F1
#
_cell.length_a   1.000
_cell.length_b   1.000
_cell.length_c   1.000
_cell.angle_alpha   90.00
_cell.angle_beta   90.00
_cell.angle_gamma   90.00
#
_symmetry.space_group_name_H-M   'P 1'
#
loop_
_entity.id
_entity.type
_entity.pdbx_description
1 polymer ?
#
loop_
_entity_poly.entity_id
_entity_poly.type
_entity_poly.pdbx_seq_one_letter_code
_entity_poly.pdbx_strand_id
1 'polypeptide(L)'
;MVESEGRIPQRLTKEKYALGIVTLFPSLRDPHGKKGYEHFYDGQKGSGFLSWRLKSVQRGTRLSAKFEDSRTEENGGPMLRRETCHRDDQPDEQKCQEIISLMNHTNDREVIMKKMRDTLEYRQHLIHDPDRSSTVLSVFPRLLDTKGLILQDFRLLFGSETSSKLLEKWQNSFKAKVIKQADMLFLTSTPLLMRLLLSAKNQHADEPLPVKEKFSIPVDNILTVEDETGTEVDNDMFPDLLTTNGICFVIKNELNDS
;
A
#
# COMPACT_ATOMS: atom_id res chain seq x y z
N MET A 1 27.39 16.55 -17.16
CA MET A 1 27.32 18.02 -17.02
C MET A 1 27.18 18.45 -15.55
N VAL A 2 26.18 18.03 -14.78
CA VAL A 2 26.05 18.44 -13.36
C VAL A 2 27.14 17.84 -12.47
N GLU A 3 27.55 16.60 -12.72
CA GLU A 3 28.62 15.92 -11.97
C GLU A 3 30.01 16.55 -12.17
N SER A 4 30.27 17.10 -13.36
CA SER A 4 31.56 17.67 -13.74
C SER A 4 31.65 19.18 -13.50
N GLU A 5 30.54 19.92 -13.62
CA GLU A 5 30.52 21.39 -13.64
C GLU A 5 29.72 21.98 -12.45
N GLY A 6 29.25 21.12 -11.55
CA GLY A 6 28.43 21.48 -10.40
C GLY A 6 26.98 21.83 -10.73
N ARG A 7 26.25 22.30 -9.71
CA ARG A 7 24.80 22.58 -9.81
C ARG A 7 24.46 23.77 -10.71
N ILE A 8 25.39 24.65 -11.04
CA ILE A 8 25.11 25.80 -11.91
C ILE A 8 26.18 25.89 -13.00
N PRO A 9 26.06 25.08 -14.08
CA PRO A 9 27.00 25.14 -15.18
C PRO A 9 27.01 26.54 -15.82
N GLN A 10 28.20 27.01 -16.19
CA GLN A 10 28.37 28.30 -16.85
C GLN A 10 27.73 28.32 -18.24
N ARG A 11 27.48 29.52 -18.77
CA ARG A 11 26.87 29.71 -20.10
C ARG A 11 27.66 29.00 -21.20
N LEU A 12 28.98 29.21 -21.21
CA LEU A 12 29.87 28.63 -22.22
C LEU A 12 29.85 27.10 -22.20
N THR A 13 29.80 26.51 -21.00
CA THR A 13 29.65 25.06 -20.80
C THR A 13 28.38 24.55 -21.46
N LYS A 14 27.23 25.20 -21.22
CA LYS A 14 25.94 24.80 -21.80
C LYS A 14 25.93 24.93 -23.33
N GLU A 15 26.56 25.96 -23.88
CA GLU A 15 26.74 26.12 -25.33
C GLU A 15 27.60 24.99 -25.91
N LYS A 16 28.70 24.61 -25.23
CA LYS A 16 29.57 23.50 -25.64
C LYS A 16 28.81 22.17 -25.68
N TYR A 17 27.99 21.88 -24.67
CA TYR A 17 27.16 20.67 -24.65
C TYR A 17 26.06 20.70 -25.73
N ALA A 18 25.39 21.84 -25.95
CA ALA A 18 24.39 21.98 -27.00
C ALA A 18 25.00 21.75 -28.39
N LEU A 19 26.19 22.31 -28.64
CA LEU A 19 26.95 22.05 -29.86
C LEU A 19 27.32 20.58 -29.99
N GLY A 20 27.83 19.96 -28.91
CA GLY A 20 28.19 18.54 -28.91
C GLY A 20 27.02 17.62 -29.28
N ILE A 21 25.81 17.90 -28.81
CA ILE A 21 24.60 17.11 -29.14
C ILE A 21 24.35 17.12 -30.65
N VAL A 22 24.35 18.29 -31.29
CA VAL A 22 24.08 18.38 -32.74
C VAL A 22 25.26 17.91 -33.59
N THR A 23 26.48 17.93 -33.04
CA THR A 23 27.66 17.34 -33.70
C THR A 23 27.59 15.80 -33.67
N LEU A 24 27.18 15.20 -32.55
CA LEU A 24 27.04 13.75 -32.41
C LEU A 24 25.79 13.21 -33.11
N PHE A 25 24.71 14.01 -33.16
CA PHE A 25 23.44 13.66 -33.78
C PHE A 25 23.01 14.75 -34.78
N PRO A 26 23.56 14.75 -36.00
CA PRO A 26 23.31 15.80 -36.99
C PRO A 26 21.83 16.00 -37.33
N SER A 27 21.02 14.94 -37.26
CA SER A 27 19.57 15.00 -37.50
C SER A 27 18.81 15.82 -36.46
N LEU A 28 19.39 16.10 -35.30
CA LEU A 28 18.80 16.95 -34.27
C LEU A 28 19.14 18.44 -34.46
N ARG A 29 19.95 18.78 -35.47
CA ARG A 29 20.31 20.16 -35.77
C ARG A 29 19.10 20.90 -36.34
N ASP A 30 18.80 22.06 -35.76
CA ASP A 30 17.76 22.93 -36.27
C ASP A 30 18.18 23.55 -37.62
N PRO A 31 17.45 23.30 -38.72
CA PRO A 31 17.74 23.90 -40.02
C PRO A 31 17.51 25.42 -40.05
N HIS A 32 16.70 25.96 -39.15
CA HIS A 32 16.32 27.37 -39.11
C HIS A 32 17.13 28.18 -38.09
N GLY A 33 17.93 27.50 -37.26
CA GLY A 33 18.80 28.11 -36.27
C GLY A 33 20.11 28.59 -36.87
N LYS A 34 20.63 29.73 -36.39
CA LYS A 34 21.88 30.33 -36.90
C LYS A 34 23.07 29.39 -36.73
N LYS A 35 23.12 28.65 -35.63
CA LYS A 35 24.14 27.65 -35.31
C LYS A 35 23.57 26.22 -35.36
N GLY A 36 22.25 26.09 -35.21
CA GLY A 36 21.48 24.86 -35.29
C GLY A 36 21.37 24.09 -33.97
N TYR A 37 21.86 24.66 -32.86
CA TYR A 37 21.77 24.06 -31.51
C TYR A 37 20.93 24.88 -30.53
N GLU A 38 20.37 26.01 -30.98
CA GLU A 38 19.70 26.99 -30.13
C GLU A 38 18.49 26.43 -29.38
N HIS A 39 17.82 25.41 -29.92
CA HIS A 39 16.76 24.69 -29.21
C HIS A 39 17.26 23.92 -27.98
N PHE A 40 18.50 23.44 -28.02
CA PHE A 40 19.14 22.79 -26.87
C PHE A 40 19.66 23.83 -25.87
N TYR A 41 20.30 24.89 -26.33
CA TYR A 41 20.64 26.04 -25.49
C TYR A 41 20.86 27.32 -26.31
N ASP A 42 20.11 28.37 -25.99
CA ASP A 42 20.29 29.72 -26.50
C ASP A 42 21.03 30.56 -25.45
N GLY A 43 22.29 30.90 -25.72
CA GLY A 43 23.13 31.69 -24.82
C GLY A 43 22.75 33.18 -24.72
N GLN A 44 21.96 33.73 -25.65
CA GLN A 44 21.46 35.10 -25.56
C GLN A 44 20.25 35.18 -24.63
N LYS A 45 19.32 34.23 -24.77
CA LYS A 45 18.09 34.17 -23.96
C LYS A 45 18.23 33.38 -22.66
N GLY A 46 19.31 32.61 -22.51
CA GLY A 46 19.49 31.68 -21.39
C GLY A 46 18.46 30.54 -21.36
N SER A 47 17.80 30.27 -22.48
CA SER A 47 16.69 29.30 -22.62
C SER A 47 17.12 28.05 -23.40
N GLY A 48 16.21 27.09 -23.54
CA GLY A 48 16.43 25.84 -24.28
C GLY A 48 16.34 24.60 -23.41
N PHE A 49 16.40 23.43 -24.04
CA PHE A 49 16.23 22.14 -23.38
C PHE A 49 17.21 21.94 -22.22
N LEU A 50 18.50 22.28 -22.38
CA LEU A 50 19.50 22.13 -21.32
C LEU A 50 19.19 23.02 -20.12
N SER A 51 18.73 24.26 -20.35
CA SER A 51 18.25 25.15 -19.27
C SER A 51 17.03 24.57 -18.55
N TRP A 52 16.05 24.04 -19.30
CA TRP A 52 14.86 23.43 -18.71
C TRP A 52 15.20 22.15 -17.94
N ARG A 53 15.98 21.24 -18.52
CA ARG A 53 16.40 20.00 -17.87
C ARG A 53 17.23 20.28 -16.64
N LEU A 54 18.18 21.21 -16.68
CA LEU A 54 18.93 21.58 -15.48
C LEU A 54 18.00 22.08 -14.37
N LYS A 55 16.99 22.90 -14.68
CA LYS A 55 15.98 23.36 -13.71
C LYS A 55 15.10 22.22 -13.18
N SER A 56 14.63 21.32 -14.05
CA SER A 56 13.69 20.25 -13.69
C SER A 56 14.38 19.07 -13.00
N VAL A 57 15.56 18.68 -13.45
CA VAL A 57 16.41 17.68 -12.79
C VAL A 57 16.83 18.20 -11.41
N GLN A 58 17.11 19.50 -11.26
CA GLN A 58 17.34 20.14 -9.95
C GLN A 58 16.10 20.22 -9.07
N ARG A 59 14.89 20.35 -9.63
CA ARG A 59 13.66 20.27 -8.85
C ARG A 59 13.42 18.85 -8.33
N GLY A 60 13.66 17.84 -9.15
CA GLY A 60 13.63 16.43 -8.74
C GLY A 60 14.68 16.10 -7.67
N THR A 61 15.92 16.60 -7.84
CA THR A 61 16.95 16.46 -6.79
C THR A 61 16.74 17.37 -5.60
N ARG A 62 16.03 18.51 -5.68
CA ARG A 62 15.62 19.29 -4.49
C ARG A 62 14.49 18.64 -3.72
N LEU A 63 13.62 17.87 -4.37
CA LEU A 63 12.64 17.03 -3.67
C LEU A 63 13.34 15.84 -2.99
N SER A 64 14.36 15.25 -3.63
CA SER A 64 15.20 14.21 -3.02
C SER A 64 16.17 14.74 -1.95
N ALA A 65 16.71 15.95 -2.12
CA ALA A 65 17.67 16.58 -1.20
C ALA A 65 16.99 17.39 -0.10
N LYS A 66 15.73 17.82 -0.25
CA LYS A 66 14.89 18.20 0.91
C LYS A 66 14.58 17.00 1.79
N PHE A 67 14.73 15.78 1.28
CA PHE A 67 14.68 14.56 2.07
C PHE A 67 16.02 14.19 2.72
N GLU A 68 17.14 14.85 2.36
CA GLU A 68 18.48 14.50 2.88
C GLU A 68 19.27 15.65 3.54
N ASP A 69 18.88 16.92 3.37
CA ASP A 69 19.60 18.07 3.97
C ASP A 69 18.73 18.91 4.92
N SER A 70 17.75 18.27 5.55
CA SER A 70 17.41 18.64 6.91
C SER A 70 17.87 17.50 7.81
N ARG A 71 18.84 17.81 8.68
CA ARG A 71 18.81 17.27 10.05
C ARG A 71 17.57 17.80 10.78
N THR A 72 16.39 17.66 10.18
CA THR A 72 15.22 17.29 10.95
C THR A 72 15.61 15.93 11.50
N GLU A 73 15.69 15.83 12.81
CA GLU A 73 15.45 14.59 13.53
C GLU A 73 14.50 13.71 12.70
N GLU A 74 14.78 12.41 12.59
CA GLU A 74 13.84 11.44 12.03
C GLU A 74 12.54 11.45 12.87
N ASN A 75 11.73 12.51 12.75
CA ASN A 75 10.43 12.68 13.36
C ASN A 75 9.44 11.93 12.48
N GLY A 76 9.69 10.64 12.29
CA GLY A 76 9.06 9.81 11.28
C GLY A 76 9.30 8.34 11.56
N GLY A 77 8.79 7.86 12.70
CA GLY A 77 8.87 6.45 13.09
C GLY A 77 7.52 5.89 13.56
N PRO A 78 7.43 4.57 13.78
CA PRO A 78 6.26 3.93 14.37
C PRO A 78 6.03 4.38 15.84
N MET A 79 7.07 4.86 16.52
CA MET A 79 7.01 5.39 17.88
C MET A 79 6.72 6.90 17.96
N LEU A 80 6.70 7.60 16.82
CA LEU A 80 6.38 9.01 16.79
C LEU A 80 4.91 9.24 17.13
N ARG A 81 4.65 10.00 18.20
CA ARG A 81 3.31 10.51 18.49
C ARG A 81 2.94 11.55 17.43
N ARG A 82 1.86 11.28 16.71
CA ARG A 82 1.29 12.21 15.74
C ARG A 82 0.14 12.94 16.42
N GLU A 83 0.11 14.25 16.25
CA GLU A 83 -1.06 15.04 16.64
C GLU A 83 -2.26 14.50 15.87
N THR A 84 -3.24 13.99 16.61
CA THR A 84 -4.55 13.75 16.03
C THR A 84 -5.21 15.12 15.84
N CYS A 85 -6.13 15.26 14.88
CA CYS A 85 -6.90 16.49 14.74
C CYS A 85 -7.70 16.68 16.04
N HIS A 86 -7.17 17.52 16.95
CA HIS A 86 -7.74 17.79 18.25
C HIS A 86 -9.21 18.18 18.07
N ARG A 87 -10.11 17.32 18.54
CA ARG A 87 -11.47 17.72 18.84
C ARG A 87 -11.45 18.18 20.30
N ASP A 88 -11.82 19.43 20.55
CA ASP A 88 -11.90 20.02 21.89
C ASP A 88 -12.83 19.24 22.85
N ASP A 89 -13.63 18.30 22.34
CA ASP A 89 -14.52 17.40 23.08
C ASP A 89 -13.98 15.96 23.21
N GLN A 90 -12.69 15.79 23.48
CA GLN A 90 -12.16 14.43 23.63
C GLN A 90 -12.78 13.74 24.85
N PRO A 91 -13.36 12.54 24.69
CA PRO A 91 -13.87 11.78 25.82
C PRO A 91 -12.76 11.43 26.80
N ASP A 92 -13.03 11.57 28.10
CA ASP A 92 -12.18 11.01 29.15
C ASP A 92 -12.09 9.47 29.03
N GLU A 93 -11.18 8.86 29.81
CA GLU A 93 -10.95 7.41 29.74
C GLU A 93 -12.21 6.59 30.05
N GLN A 94 -13.06 7.05 30.98
CA GLN A 94 -14.30 6.38 31.34
C GLN A 94 -15.32 6.41 30.19
N LYS A 95 -15.50 7.56 29.57
CA LYS A 95 -16.34 7.74 28.39
C LYS A 95 -15.79 6.98 27.18
N CYS A 96 -14.47 6.84 27.05
CA CYS A 96 -13.88 5.95 26.05
C CYS A 96 -14.28 4.49 26.29
N GLN A 97 -14.24 4.01 27.53
CA GLN A 97 -14.68 2.65 27.87
C GLN A 97 -16.17 2.44 27.58
N GLU A 98 -17.03 3.42 27.86
CA GLU A 98 -18.46 3.37 27.50
C GLU A 98 -18.66 3.30 25.99
N ILE A 99 -17.92 4.10 25.22
CA ILE A 99 -17.96 4.06 23.75
C ILE A 99 -17.49 2.69 23.22
N ILE A 100 -16.44 2.12 23.81
CA ILE A 100 -15.92 0.79 23.47
C ILE A 100 -16.98 -0.28 23.75
N SER A 101 -17.60 -0.23 24.92
CA SER A 101 -18.69 -1.14 25.27
C SER A 101 -19.85 -1.02 24.29
N LEU A 102 -20.30 0.19 23.96
CA LEU A 102 -21.37 0.41 23.00
C LEU A 102 -21.05 -0.17 21.62
N MET A 103 -19.83 0.05 21.08
CA MET A 103 -19.47 -0.47 19.76
C MET A 103 -19.30 -2.00 19.74
N ASN A 104 -18.97 -2.61 20.88
CA ASN A 104 -18.91 -4.07 20.98
C ASN A 104 -20.30 -4.72 20.96
N HIS A 105 -21.35 -4.01 21.37
CA HIS A 105 -22.72 -4.54 21.42
C HIS A 105 -23.63 -4.10 20.27
N THR A 106 -23.08 -3.45 19.23
CA THR A 106 -23.83 -3.09 18.02
C THR A 106 -23.28 -3.78 16.77
N ASN A 107 -24.15 -4.01 15.78
CA ASN A 107 -23.77 -4.49 14.45
C ASN A 107 -23.92 -3.39 13.37
N ASP A 108 -24.32 -2.18 13.78
CA ASP A 108 -24.41 -1.04 12.86
C ASP A 108 -23.00 -0.56 12.50
N ARG A 109 -22.62 -0.81 11.25
CA ARG A 109 -21.31 -0.46 10.71
C ARG A 109 -21.02 1.04 10.80
N GLU A 110 -21.99 1.90 10.53
CA GLU A 110 -21.77 3.35 10.55
C GLU A 110 -21.54 3.85 11.99
N VAL A 111 -22.28 3.26 12.95
CA VAL A 111 -22.05 3.50 14.38
C VAL A 111 -20.65 3.03 14.79
N ILE A 112 -20.24 1.80 14.42
CA ILE A 112 -18.91 1.27 14.73
C ILE A 112 -17.82 2.18 14.15
N MET A 113 -17.92 2.53 12.86
CA MET A 113 -16.95 3.39 12.18
C MET A 113 -16.85 4.74 12.89
N LYS A 114 -17.98 5.38 13.22
CA LYS A 114 -18.02 6.66 13.95
C LYS A 114 -17.38 6.54 15.33
N LYS A 115 -17.79 5.57 16.15
CA LYS A 115 -17.25 5.36 17.50
C LYS A 115 -15.77 5.00 17.51
N MET A 116 -15.30 4.32 16.47
CA MET A 116 -13.88 4.06 16.31
C MET A 116 -13.07 5.33 15.99
N ARG A 117 -13.66 6.32 15.32
CA ARG A 117 -13.05 7.65 15.17
C ARG A 117 -13.03 8.44 16.47
N ASP A 118 -14.11 8.37 17.23
CA ASP A 118 -14.25 9.08 18.51
C ASP A 118 -13.23 8.59 19.56
N THR A 119 -12.75 7.35 19.42
CA THR A 119 -11.79 6.70 20.34
C THR A 119 -10.36 6.63 19.79
N LEU A 120 -10.06 7.35 18.70
CA LEU A 120 -8.74 7.32 18.05
C LEU A 120 -7.61 7.66 19.03
N GLU A 121 -7.75 8.75 19.78
CA GLU A 121 -6.67 9.21 20.64
C GLU A 121 -6.42 8.28 21.82
N TYR A 122 -7.46 7.78 22.48
CA TYR A 122 -7.33 6.77 23.53
C TYR A 122 -6.59 5.52 23.02
N ARG A 123 -6.91 5.10 21.79
CA ARG A 123 -6.23 3.96 21.15
C ARG A 123 -4.80 4.27 20.73
N GLN A 124 -4.49 5.48 20.27
CA GLN A 124 -3.10 5.89 20.02
C GLN A 124 -2.27 5.85 21.31
N HIS A 125 -2.83 6.36 22.42
CA HIS A 125 -2.20 6.25 23.74
C HIS A 125 -1.92 4.79 24.11
N LEU A 126 -2.90 3.90 23.91
CA LEU A 126 -2.76 2.47 24.18
C LEU A 126 -1.69 1.79 23.31
N ILE A 127 -1.60 2.15 22.03
CA ILE A 127 -0.59 1.59 21.09
C ILE A 127 0.83 2.01 21.47
N HIS A 128 1.00 3.24 21.99
CA HIS A 128 2.29 3.77 22.39
C HIS A 128 2.67 3.46 23.85
N ASP A 129 1.80 2.77 24.59
CA ASP A 129 2.06 2.31 25.95
C ASP A 129 2.78 0.94 25.90
N PRO A 130 4.04 0.84 26.36
CA PRO A 130 4.81 -0.39 26.28
C PRO A 130 4.18 -1.54 27.09
N ASP A 131 3.50 -1.23 28.20
CA ASP A 131 2.90 -2.23 29.09
C ASP A 131 1.53 -2.69 28.59
N ARG A 132 0.80 -1.82 27.87
CA ARG A 132 -0.58 -2.09 27.43
C ARG A 132 -0.73 -2.37 25.94
N SER A 133 0.26 -2.08 25.10
CA SER A 133 0.16 -2.19 23.63
C SER A 133 -0.24 -3.58 23.13
N SER A 134 0.15 -4.64 23.84
CA SER A 134 -0.23 -6.03 23.53
C SER A 134 -1.74 -6.30 23.66
N THR A 135 -2.46 -5.46 24.41
CA THR A 135 -3.91 -5.60 24.67
C THR A 135 -4.79 -4.83 23.69
N VAL A 136 -4.22 -4.10 22.73
CA VAL A 136 -5.00 -3.24 21.82
C VAL A 136 -6.10 -4.01 21.09
N LEU A 137 -5.81 -5.23 20.62
CA LEU A 137 -6.80 -6.04 19.89
C LEU A 137 -7.85 -6.70 20.80
N SER A 138 -7.58 -6.85 22.10
CA SER A 138 -8.60 -7.30 23.05
C SER A 138 -9.52 -6.16 23.50
N VAL A 139 -8.98 -4.94 23.62
CA VAL A 139 -9.77 -3.72 23.91
C VAL A 139 -10.60 -3.30 22.70
N PHE A 140 -10.06 -3.42 21.49
CA PHE A 140 -10.72 -3.06 20.24
C PHE A 140 -10.92 -4.27 19.31
N PRO A 141 -11.77 -5.24 19.68
CA PRO A 141 -11.97 -6.46 18.90
C PRO A 141 -12.59 -6.17 17.51
N ARG A 142 -13.31 -5.06 17.37
CA ARG A 142 -13.89 -4.63 16.08
C ARG A 142 -12.87 -4.39 14.97
N LEU A 143 -11.59 -4.18 15.31
CA LEU A 143 -10.50 -4.12 14.33
C LEU A 143 -10.35 -5.42 13.53
N LEU A 144 -10.79 -6.56 14.08
CA LEU A 144 -10.64 -7.88 13.46
C LEU A 144 -11.81 -8.25 12.54
N ASP A 145 -13.00 -7.72 12.79
CA ASP A 145 -14.24 -8.12 12.09
C ASP A 145 -14.82 -7.01 11.19
N THR A 146 -14.45 -5.75 11.41
CA THR A 146 -15.04 -4.61 10.70
C THR A 146 -14.07 -4.06 9.66
N LYS A 147 -14.40 -4.31 8.38
CA LYS A 147 -13.58 -3.86 7.24
C LYS A 147 -13.52 -2.32 7.17
N GLY A 148 -12.29 -1.81 7.05
CA GLY A 148 -12.00 -0.40 6.80
C GLY A 148 -11.53 0.40 8.02
N LEU A 149 -11.58 -0.16 9.23
CA LEU A 149 -11.15 0.57 10.44
C LEU A 149 -9.65 0.91 10.46
N ILE A 150 -8.80 -0.03 10.04
CA ILE A 150 -7.34 0.22 9.93
C ILE A 150 -7.04 1.35 8.94
N LEU A 151 -7.70 1.35 7.78
CA LEU A 151 -7.55 2.40 6.79
C LEU A 151 -8.11 3.74 7.27
N GLN A 152 -9.22 3.72 8.02
CA GLN A 152 -9.78 4.91 8.65
C GLN A 152 -8.78 5.56 9.60
N ASP A 153 -8.16 4.77 10.48
CA ASP A 153 -7.15 5.29 11.42
C ASP A 153 -5.93 5.82 10.69
N PHE A 154 -5.44 5.08 9.69
CA PHE A 154 -4.35 5.54 8.84
C PHE A 154 -4.68 6.89 8.18
N ARG A 155 -5.92 7.05 7.70
CA ARG A 155 -6.38 8.31 7.12
C ARG A 155 -6.46 9.46 8.11
N LEU A 156 -6.85 9.19 9.35
CA LEU A 156 -6.89 10.22 10.40
C LEU A 156 -5.49 10.65 10.85
N LEU A 157 -4.52 9.73 10.84
CA LEU A 157 -3.14 10.01 11.26
C LEU A 157 -2.28 10.62 10.15
N PHE A 158 -2.50 10.23 8.89
CA PHE A 158 -1.62 10.58 7.77
C PHE A 158 -2.30 11.40 6.67
N GLY A 159 -3.60 11.63 6.79
CA GLY A 159 -4.39 12.37 5.82
C GLY A 159 -4.80 11.54 4.60
N SER A 160 -5.70 12.13 3.80
CA SER A 160 -6.31 11.46 2.65
C SER A 160 -5.31 11.15 1.55
N GLU A 161 -4.40 12.08 1.23
CA GLU A 161 -3.44 11.92 0.14
C GLU A 161 -2.46 10.76 0.39
N THR A 162 -1.89 10.71 1.61
CA THR A 162 -0.98 9.63 2.02
C THR A 162 -1.67 8.28 2.03
N SER A 163 -2.93 8.25 2.47
CA SER A 163 -3.75 7.04 2.47
C SER A 163 -4.01 6.50 1.07
N SER A 164 -4.34 7.37 0.11
CA SER A 164 -4.52 6.98 -1.29
C SER A 164 -3.22 6.39 -1.87
N LYS A 165 -2.08 7.04 -1.61
CA LYS A 165 -0.76 6.54 -2.05
C LYS A 165 -0.39 5.19 -1.44
N LEU A 166 -0.76 4.93 -0.18
CA LEU A 166 -0.59 3.62 0.45
C LEU A 166 -1.37 2.54 -0.31
N LEU A 167 -2.64 2.81 -0.66
CA LEU A 167 -3.50 1.87 -1.36
C LEU A 167 -3.02 1.60 -2.80
N GLU A 168 -2.62 2.64 -3.52
CA GLU A 168 -2.03 2.53 -4.86
C GLU A 168 -0.81 1.60 -4.88
N LYS A 169 0.01 1.68 -3.83
CA LYS A 169 1.23 0.88 -3.68
C LYS A 169 1.03 -0.42 -2.90
N TRP A 170 -0.19 -0.72 -2.44
CA TRP A 170 -0.44 -1.83 -1.52
C TRP A 170 0.01 -3.17 -2.11
N GLN A 171 -0.52 -3.53 -3.29
CA GLN A 171 -0.21 -4.81 -3.94
C GLN A 171 1.27 -4.91 -4.32
N ASN A 172 1.83 -3.84 -4.87
CA ASN A 172 3.16 -3.87 -5.50
C ASN A 172 4.32 -3.64 -4.53
N SER A 173 4.08 -3.03 -3.36
CA SER A 173 5.18 -2.58 -2.49
C SER A 173 5.03 -2.96 -1.02
N PHE A 174 3.81 -3.12 -0.52
CA PHE A 174 3.57 -3.28 0.93
C PHE A 174 3.06 -4.68 1.29
N LYS A 175 2.13 -5.26 0.53
CA LYS A 175 1.50 -6.56 0.85
C LYS A 175 2.53 -7.65 1.12
N ALA A 176 3.48 -7.87 0.20
CA ALA A 176 4.52 -8.89 0.37
C ALA A 176 5.42 -8.62 1.60
N LYS A 177 5.69 -7.36 1.92
CA LYS A 177 6.49 -6.98 3.10
C LYS A 177 5.72 -7.25 4.39
N VAL A 178 4.43 -6.91 4.44
CA VAL A 178 3.56 -7.18 5.60
C VAL A 178 3.42 -8.67 5.84
N ILE A 179 3.18 -9.46 4.78
CA ILE A 179 3.14 -10.93 4.87
C ILE A 179 4.46 -11.47 5.41
N LYS A 180 5.60 -11.02 4.86
CA LYS A 180 6.93 -11.44 5.32
C LYS A 180 7.15 -11.12 6.80
N GLN A 181 6.73 -9.95 7.27
CA GLN A 181 6.84 -9.58 8.69
C GLN A 181 5.94 -10.45 9.57
N ALA A 182 4.71 -10.70 9.15
CA ALA A 182 3.79 -11.59 9.87
C ALA A 182 4.30 -13.05 9.91
N ASP A 183 4.94 -13.52 8.84
CA ASP A 183 5.60 -14.84 8.81
C ASP A 183 6.78 -14.94 9.79
N MET A 184 7.52 -13.85 10.03
CA MET A 184 8.58 -13.86 11.04
C MET A 184 8.04 -13.99 12.47
N LEU A 185 6.77 -13.65 12.70
CA LEU A 185 6.08 -13.80 14.00
C LEU A 185 5.53 -15.22 14.21
N PHE A 186 5.88 -16.19 13.36
CA PHE A 186 5.36 -17.56 13.40
C PHE A 186 5.63 -18.29 14.72
N LEU A 187 6.69 -17.93 15.45
CA LEU A 187 6.97 -18.47 16.80
C LEU A 187 5.89 -18.11 17.84
N THR A 188 5.08 -17.08 17.57
CA THR A 188 3.93 -16.62 18.37
C THR A 188 2.60 -16.79 17.62
N SER A 189 2.54 -17.77 16.71
CA SER A 189 1.43 -17.92 15.78
C SER A 189 0.13 -18.33 16.48
N THR A 190 -0.90 -17.50 16.36
CA THR A 190 -2.27 -17.85 16.74
C THR A 190 -3.00 -18.48 15.54
N PRO A 191 -3.99 -19.36 15.76
CA PRO A 191 -4.79 -19.91 14.66
C PRO A 191 -5.41 -18.83 13.76
N LEU A 192 -5.79 -17.70 14.36
CA LEU A 192 -6.30 -16.53 13.64
C LEU A 192 -5.24 -15.93 12.72
N LEU A 193 -4.01 -15.73 13.21
CA LEU A 193 -2.91 -15.21 12.41
C LEU A 193 -2.57 -16.15 11.24
N MET A 194 -2.53 -17.46 11.47
CA MET A 194 -2.32 -18.45 10.40
C MET A 194 -3.37 -18.34 9.31
N ARG A 195 -4.66 -18.29 9.68
CA ARG A 195 -5.76 -18.15 8.73
C ARG A 195 -5.67 -16.87 7.91
N LEU A 196 -5.33 -15.74 8.57
CA LEU A 196 -5.15 -14.46 7.88
C LEU A 196 -3.94 -14.49 6.94
N LEU A 197 -2.84 -15.13 7.32
CA LEU A 197 -1.65 -15.28 6.48
C LEU A 197 -1.92 -16.16 5.27
N LEU A 198 -2.62 -17.28 5.44
CA LEU A 198 -3.05 -18.14 4.34
C LEU A 198 -3.92 -17.35 3.34
N SER A 199 -4.94 -16.64 3.83
CA SER A 199 -5.78 -15.79 3.00
C SER A 199 -4.99 -14.69 2.28
N ALA A 200 -3.98 -14.09 2.92
CA ALA A 200 -3.18 -13.03 2.31
C ALA A 200 -2.19 -13.55 1.25
N LYS A 201 -1.67 -14.78 1.45
CA LYS A 201 -0.73 -15.46 0.54
C LYS A 201 -1.41 -16.09 -0.66
N ASN A 202 -2.62 -16.61 -0.48
CA ASN A 202 -3.43 -17.17 -1.56
C ASN A 202 -3.97 -16.02 -2.41
N GLN A 203 -3.12 -15.54 -3.33
CA GLN A 203 -3.48 -14.50 -4.31
C GLN A 203 -4.29 -15.04 -5.49
N HIS A 204 -4.92 -16.20 -5.35
CA HIS A 204 -6.05 -16.57 -6.20
C HIS A 204 -7.32 -16.30 -5.41
N ALA A 205 -7.94 -15.16 -5.70
CA ALA A 205 -9.38 -14.99 -5.52
C ALA A 205 -10.19 -15.99 -6.39
N ASP A 206 -9.50 -16.82 -7.19
CA ASP A 206 -10.04 -17.97 -7.94
C ASP A 206 -9.97 -19.30 -7.19
N GLU A 207 -9.31 -19.38 -6.03
CA GLU A 207 -9.35 -20.66 -5.30
C GLU A 207 -10.70 -20.78 -4.59
N PRO A 208 -11.48 -21.86 -4.77
CA PRO A 208 -12.87 -21.89 -4.37
C PRO A 208 -13.04 -22.20 -2.89
N LEU A 209 -12.37 -21.43 -2.03
CA LEU A 209 -12.39 -21.56 -0.57
C LEU A 209 -13.81 -21.68 0.00
N PRO A 210 -14.82 -20.91 -0.45
CA PRO A 210 -16.20 -21.08 0.02
C PRO A 210 -16.81 -22.43 -0.37
N VAL A 211 -16.46 -22.96 -1.55
CA VAL A 211 -16.92 -24.28 -2.01
C VAL A 211 -16.20 -25.37 -1.22
N LYS A 212 -14.88 -25.26 -1.05
CA LYS A 212 -14.11 -26.17 -0.19
C LYS A 212 -14.65 -26.22 1.23
N GLU A 213 -15.02 -25.06 1.81
CA GLU A 213 -15.63 -24.97 3.14
C GLU A 213 -17.03 -25.59 3.17
N LYS A 214 -17.92 -25.24 2.22
CA LYS A 214 -19.29 -25.79 2.15
C LYS A 214 -19.29 -27.31 2.02
N PHE A 215 -18.34 -27.87 1.29
CA PHE A 215 -18.27 -29.31 0.98
C PHE A 215 -17.20 -30.06 1.78
N SER A 216 -16.59 -29.43 2.81
CA SER A 216 -15.57 -30.05 3.69
C SER A 216 -14.37 -30.64 2.94
N ILE A 217 -13.93 -29.98 1.86
CA ILE A 217 -12.77 -30.38 1.06
C ILE A 217 -11.51 -29.81 1.72
N PRO A 218 -10.45 -30.62 1.97
CA PRO A 218 -9.19 -30.13 2.52
C PRO A 218 -8.60 -28.99 1.69
N VAL A 219 -8.04 -27.99 2.36
CA VAL A 219 -7.48 -26.80 1.69
C VAL A 219 -6.33 -27.18 0.77
N ASP A 220 -5.55 -28.20 1.13
CA ASP A 220 -4.38 -28.67 0.39
C ASP A 220 -4.72 -29.44 -0.90
N ASN A 221 -6.00 -29.82 -1.10
CA ASN A 221 -6.43 -30.52 -2.31
C ASN A 221 -6.68 -29.53 -3.45
N ILE A 222 -6.15 -29.80 -4.65
CA ILE A 222 -6.53 -29.06 -5.85
C ILE A 222 -7.98 -29.40 -6.18
N LEU A 223 -8.82 -28.37 -6.29
CA LEU A 223 -10.24 -28.53 -6.62
C LEU A 223 -10.44 -28.29 -8.10
N THR A 224 -10.61 -29.37 -8.87
CA THR A 224 -11.11 -29.34 -10.24
C THR A 224 -12.57 -29.79 -10.24
N VAL A 225 -13.44 -29.07 -10.95
CA VAL A 225 -14.84 -29.43 -11.11
C VAL A 225 -15.05 -29.78 -12.58
N GLU A 226 -15.50 -30.99 -12.85
CA GLU A 226 -15.83 -31.46 -14.20
C GLU A 226 -17.36 -31.60 -14.31
N ASP A 227 -17.92 -31.28 -15.48
CA ASP A 227 -19.32 -31.58 -15.78
C ASP A 227 -19.54 -33.08 -16.10
N GLU A 228 -20.77 -33.47 -16.43
CA GLU A 228 -21.11 -34.86 -16.77
C GLU A 228 -20.41 -35.38 -18.04
N THR A 229 -19.83 -34.50 -18.84
CA THR A 229 -19.06 -34.83 -20.05
C THR A 229 -17.56 -34.96 -19.77
N GLY A 230 -17.11 -34.64 -18.55
CA GLY A 230 -15.70 -34.60 -18.17
C GLY A 230 -15.01 -33.30 -18.58
N THR A 231 -15.76 -32.25 -18.90
CA THR A 231 -15.21 -30.92 -19.23
C THR A 231 -14.98 -30.13 -17.95
N GLU A 232 -13.79 -29.55 -17.79
CA GLU A 232 -13.49 -28.67 -16.65
C GLU A 232 -14.37 -27.42 -16.67
N VAL A 233 -14.96 -27.12 -15.52
CA VAL A 233 -15.84 -25.99 -15.27
C VAL A 233 -15.02 -24.81 -14.78
N ASP A 234 -15.22 -23.64 -15.40
CA ASP A 234 -14.53 -22.41 -15.04
C ASP A 234 -14.87 -21.93 -13.61
N ASN A 235 -13.91 -21.27 -12.95
CA ASN A 235 -14.03 -20.80 -11.57
C ASN A 235 -15.16 -19.78 -11.35
N ASP A 236 -15.62 -19.10 -12.41
CA ASP A 236 -16.71 -18.13 -12.36
C ASP A 236 -18.09 -18.77 -12.13
N MET A 237 -18.23 -20.07 -12.37
CA MET A 237 -19.45 -20.86 -12.13
C MET A 237 -19.56 -21.37 -10.68
N PHE A 238 -18.49 -21.29 -9.89
CA PHE A 238 -18.44 -21.82 -8.53
C PHE A 238 -19.40 -21.13 -7.54
N PRO A 239 -19.74 -19.83 -7.66
CA PRO A 239 -20.82 -19.22 -6.89
C PRO A 239 -22.16 -19.94 -7.06
N ASP A 240 -22.47 -20.47 -8.25
CA ASP A 240 -23.73 -21.18 -8.52
C ASP A 240 -23.76 -22.55 -7.84
N LEU A 241 -22.59 -23.18 -7.63
CA LEU A 241 -22.44 -24.41 -6.84
C LEU A 241 -22.75 -24.18 -5.34
N LEU A 242 -22.57 -22.95 -4.84
CA LEU A 242 -22.91 -22.59 -3.47
C LEU A 242 -24.42 -22.44 -3.26
N THR A 243 -25.18 -22.11 -4.29
CA THR A 243 -26.64 -21.95 -4.21
C THR A 243 -27.42 -23.19 -4.58
N THR A 244 -26.81 -24.10 -5.35
CA THR A 244 -27.48 -25.30 -5.83
C THR A 244 -27.50 -26.41 -4.76
N ASN A 245 -28.65 -27.05 -4.59
CA ASN A 245 -28.85 -28.19 -3.70
C ASN A 245 -28.82 -29.50 -4.50
N GLY A 246 -28.27 -30.57 -3.93
CA GLY A 246 -28.23 -31.89 -4.58
C GLY A 246 -27.03 -32.13 -5.52
N ILE A 247 -26.02 -31.25 -5.50
CA ILE A 247 -24.75 -31.49 -6.20
C ILE A 247 -23.96 -32.59 -5.47
N CYS A 248 -23.41 -33.53 -6.23
CA CYS A 248 -22.49 -34.56 -5.76
C CYS A 248 -21.10 -34.29 -6.33
N PHE A 249 -20.09 -34.19 -5.47
CA PHE A 249 -18.68 -34.08 -5.90
C PHE A 249 -18.01 -35.44 -5.80
N VAL A 250 -17.28 -35.83 -6.85
CA VAL A 250 -16.42 -37.01 -6.83
C VAL A 250 -15.00 -36.54 -6.57
N ILE A 251 -14.48 -36.82 -5.36
CA ILE A 251 -13.11 -36.48 -5.00
C ILE A 251 -12.20 -37.60 -5.50
N LYS A 252 -11.45 -37.33 -6.56
CA LYS A 252 -10.38 -38.21 -7.04
C LYS A 252 -9.13 -37.92 -6.20
N ASN A 253 -8.81 -38.78 -5.23
CA ASN A 253 -7.51 -38.73 -4.57
C ASN A 253 -6.50 -39.38 -5.53
N GLU A 254 -5.57 -38.59 -6.08
CA GLU A 254 -4.35 -39.14 -6.68
C GLU A 254 -3.50 -39.73 -5.54
N LEU A 255 -3.83 -40.95 -5.14
CA LEU A 255 -2.86 -41.81 -4.48
C LEU A 255 -1.79 -42.09 -5.52
N ASN A 256 -0.54 -41.72 -5.19
CA ASN A 256 0.65 -42.21 -5.86
C ASN A 256 0.58 -43.74 -5.96
N ASP A 257 0.10 -44.25 -7.09
CA ASP A 257 0.41 -45.60 -7.51
C ASP A 257 1.77 -45.56 -8.20
N SER A 258 2.69 -46.27 -7.54
CA SER A 258 4.10 -46.57 -7.85
C SER A 258 4.45 -46.69 -9.33
#